data_AF-A0A520HGL5-F1
#
_entry.id   AF-A0A520HGL5-F1
#
_cell.length_a   1.000
_cell.length_b   1.000
_cell.length_c   1.000
_cell.angle_alpha   90.00
_cell.angle_beta   90.00
_cell.angle_gamma   90.00
#
_symmetry.space_group_name_H-M   'P 1'
#
loop_
_entity.id
_entity.type
_entity.pdbx_description
1 polymer ?
#
loop_
_entity_poly.entity_id
_entity_poly.type
_entity_poly.pdbx_seq_one_letter_code
_entity_poly.pdbx_strand_id
1 'polypeptide(L)'
;MTKTVMRRLLLSGTAAIAGVAGGQAHAQAVPPSAAATTKAGTEIRNVASASYSVNGVTQTTTSLPSILVVDRKVNLVVERAQDADTQVSLGQVGAAVAFRVTNKTNDVQDMLLDPDQNLGTIVYVGTDNFDMNNLKAYVDTNGNGQYDLGVDAEATYLDELRPDESRLVFLAGDVPTAQLS
;
A
#
# COMPACT_ATOMS: atom_id res chain seq x y z
N MET A 1 26.13 -31.54 -32.53
CA MET A 1 25.96 -30.72 -31.31
C MET A 1 24.51 -30.81 -30.86
N THR A 2 24.19 -31.80 -30.04
CA THR A 2 22.82 -32.07 -29.59
C THR A 2 22.61 -31.35 -28.26
N LYS A 3 21.76 -30.33 -28.25
CA LYS A 3 21.52 -29.46 -27.10
C LYS A 3 20.51 -30.13 -26.18
N THR A 4 20.98 -30.83 -25.15
CA THR A 4 20.12 -31.43 -24.12
C THR A 4 19.57 -30.32 -23.23
N VAL A 5 18.27 -30.02 -23.37
CA VAL A 5 17.56 -29.08 -22.48
C VAL A 5 17.28 -29.80 -21.16
N MET A 6 17.91 -29.36 -20.07
CA MET A 6 17.56 -29.81 -18.72
C MET A 6 16.14 -29.35 -18.38
N ARG A 7 15.18 -30.28 -18.36
CA ARG A 7 13.88 -30.07 -17.74
C ARG A 7 14.09 -30.00 -16.22
N ARG A 8 13.84 -28.83 -15.63
CA ARG A 8 13.70 -28.67 -14.18
C ARG A 8 12.55 -29.55 -13.70
N LEU A 9 12.87 -30.70 -13.10
CA LEU A 9 11.92 -31.51 -12.37
C LEU A 9 11.61 -30.78 -11.06
N LEU A 10 10.53 -29.98 -11.06
CA LEU A 10 9.96 -29.47 -9.82
C LEU A 10 9.40 -30.67 -9.07
N LEU A 11 10.13 -31.11 -8.06
CA LEU A 11 9.71 -32.15 -7.12
C LEU A 11 8.54 -31.56 -6.32
N SER A 12 7.31 -31.77 -6.80
CA SER A 12 6.12 -31.57 -5.97
C SER A 12 6.26 -32.50 -4.78
N GLY A 13 6.47 -31.94 -3.60
CA GLY A 13 6.66 -32.69 -2.37
C GLY A 13 5.45 -33.57 -2.09
N THR A 14 5.57 -34.87 -2.34
CA THR A 14 4.63 -35.87 -1.85
C THR A 14 4.84 -35.97 -0.35
N ALA A 15 3.93 -35.43 0.46
CA ALA A 15 3.89 -35.76 1.87
C ALA A 15 3.34 -37.19 1.99
N ALA A 16 4.24 -38.15 2.17
CA ALA A 16 3.88 -39.50 2.57
C ALA A 16 3.23 -39.43 3.97
N ILE A 17 1.98 -39.87 4.05
CA ILE A 17 1.30 -40.15 5.32
C ILE A 17 1.90 -41.42 5.92
N ALA A 18 2.93 -41.26 6.75
CA ALA A 18 3.36 -42.27 7.71
C ALA A 18 2.61 -42.03 9.02
N GLY A 19 1.75 -42.98 9.39
CA GLY A 19 0.93 -42.88 10.59
C GLY A 19 1.77 -42.86 11.87
N VAL A 20 1.34 -42.02 12.82
CA VAL A 20 1.65 -42.19 14.24
C VAL A 20 0.38 -41.89 15.03
N ALA A 21 0.02 -42.82 15.91
CA ALA A 21 -1.11 -42.72 16.82
C ALA A 21 -0.90 -41.59 17.84
N GLY A 22 -1.95 -40.81 18.09
CA GLY A 22 -1.99 -39.75 19.10
C GLY A 22 -2.61 -38.49 18.52
N GLY A 23 -3.75 -38.07 19.08
CA GLY A 23 -4.56 -36.97 18.55
C GLY A 23 -3.75 -35.69 18.29
N GLN A 24 -3.69 -35.27 17.03
CA GLN A 24 -3.19 -33.96 16.64
C GLN A 24 -4.25 -33.32 15.76
N ALA A 25 -4.68 -32.11 16.14
CA ALA A 25 -5.54 -31.29 15.31
C ALA A 25 -4.77 -30.89 14.05
N HIS A 26 -5.13 -31.44 12.90
CA HIS A 26 -4.52 -31.06 11.63
C HIS A 26 -5.16 -29.76 11.13
N ALA A 27 -4.45 -28.64 11.28
CA ALA A 27 -4.80 -27.38 10.63
C ALA A 27 -4.55 -27.53 9.12
N GLN A 28 -5.63 -27.56 8.33
CA GLN A 28 -5.53 -27.53 6.88
C GLN A 28 -5.15 -26.11 6.46
N ALA A 29 -3.87 -25.91 6.12
CA ALA A 29 -3.40 -24.64 5.58
C ALA A 29 -4.08 -24.40 4.22
N VAL A 30 -4.98 -23.43 4.16
CA VAL A 30 -5.53 -22.92 2.90
C VAL A 30 -4.52 -21.87 2.38
N PRO A 31 -3.90 -22.04 1.20
CA PRO A 31 -3.18 -20.96 0.59
C PRO A 31 -4.09 -20.24 -0.41
N PRO A 32 -4.61 -19.07 -0.06
CA PRO A 32 -4.68 -17.94 -0.96
C PRO A 32 -3.63 -16.93 -0.49
N SER A 33 -2.99 -16.20 -1.42
CA SER A 33 -1.98 -15.18 -1.11
C SER A 33 -2.30 -14.44 0.20
N ALA A 34 -1.37 -14.43 1.16
CA ALA A 34 -1.58 -13.89 2.50
C ALA A 34 -2.17 -12.46 2.54
N ALA A 35 -2.03 -11.69 1.44
CA ALA A 35 -2.64 -10.38 1.27
C ALA A 35 -4.17 -10.40 1.12
N ALA A 36 -4.74 -11.37 0.38
CA ALA A 36 -6.20 -11.47 0.19
C ALA A 36 -6.91 -11.96 1.46
N THR A 37 -6.26 -12.85 2.23
CA THR A 37 -6.79 -13.37 3.50
C THR A 37 -6.68 -12.39 4.66
N THR A 38 -5.91 -11.29 4.49
CA THR A 38 -5.74 -10.24 5.50
C THR A 38 -6.33 -8.90 5.09
N LYS A 39 -7.11 -8.84 4.00
CA LYS A 39 -7.91 -7.66 3.69
C LYS A 39 -8.89 -7.38 4.84
N ALA A 40 -9.09 -6.11 5.18
CA ALA A 40 -10.07 -5.74 6.19
C ALA A 40 -11.46 -6.31 5.85
N GLY A 41 -12.14 -6.87 6.86
CA GLY A 41 -13.44 -7.52 6.73
C GLY A 41 -13.38 -8.99 6.28
N THR A 42 -12.21 -9.54 5.96
CA THR A 42 -12.09 -10.97 5.62
C THR A 42 -12.36 -11.83 6.87
N GLU A 43 -13.27 -12.80 6.74
CA GLU A 43 -13.49 -13.83 7.76
C GLU A 43 -12.46 -14.96 7.64
N ILE A 44 -11.74 -15.20 8.71
CA ILE A 44 -10.85 -16.35 8.90
C ILE A 44 -11.62 -17.39 9.71
N ARG A 45 -11.90 -18.54 9.08
CA ARG A 45 -12.52 -19.71 9.72
C ARG A 45 -11.48 -20.76 10.10
N ASN A 46 -11.46 -21.15 11.36
CA ASN A 46 -10.67 -22.28 11.85
C ASN A 46 -11.60 -23.42 12.29
N VAL A 47 -11.40 -24.61 11.74
CA VAL A 47 -12.13 -25.84 12.09
C VAL A 47 -11.12 -26.85 12.60
N ALA A 48 -11.27 -27.31 13.85
CA ALA A 48 -10.44 -28.38 14.38
C ALA A 48 -10.96 -29.74 13.91
N SER A 49 -10.06 -30.67 13.62
CA SER A 49 -10.39 -32.06 13.32
C SER A 49 -9.69 -32.98 14.31
N ALA A 50 -10.41 -33.99 14.80
CA ALA A 50 -9.86 -35.03 15.65
C ALA A 50 -10.13 -36.39 15.02
N SER A 51 -9.10 -37.23 14.93
CA SER A 51 -9.19 -38.59 14.40
C SER A 51 -8.71 -39.60 15.44
N TYR A 52 -9.42 -40.72 15.57
CA TYR A 52 -9.10 -41.82 16.47
C TYR A 52 -9.49 -43.16 15.82
N SER A 53 -8.89 -44.27 16.24
CA SER A 53 -9.25 -45.59 15.71
C SER A 53 -9.89 -46.48 16.77
N VAL A 54 -10.90 -47.25 16.36
CA VAL A 54 -11.52 -48.30 17.17
C VAL A 54 -11.42 -49.60 16.38
N ASN A 55 -10.71 -50.59 16.94
CA ASN A 55 -10.46 -51.88 16.28
C ASN A 55 -9.87 -51.76 14.87
N GLY A 56 -9.00 -50.76 14.65
CA GLY A 56 -8.37 -50.51 13.35
C GLY A 56 -9.20 -49.68 12.36
N VAL A 57 -10.44 -49.33 12.69
CA VAL A 57 -11.27 -48.43 11.86
C VAL A 57 -11.08 -46.99 12.34
N THR A 58 -10.64 -46.11 11.44
CA THR A 58 -10.46 -44.68 11.74
C THR A 58 -11.81 -43.97 11.75
N GLN A 59 -12.06 -43.22 12.82
CA GLN A 59 -13.15 -42.27 12.97
C GLN A 59 -12.57 -40.86 12.99
N THR A 60 -13.29 -39.91 12.39
CA THR A 60 -12.90 -38.50 12.37
C THR A 60 -14.11 -37.64 12.68
N THR A 61 -13.95 -36.65 13.54
CA THR A 61 -14.95 -35.63 13.84
C THR A 61 -14.33 -34.25 13.73
N THR A 62 -15.14 -33.25 13.41
CA THR A 62 -14.73 -31.85 13.33
C THR A 62 -15.46 -31.01 14.38
N SER A 63 -14.86 -29.89 14.77
CA SER A 63 -15.50 -28.87 15.60
C SER A 63 -16.45 -28.00 14.77
N LEU A 64 -17.24 -27.18 15.46
CA LEU A 64 -17.80 -25.97 14.84
C LEU A 64 -16.66 -24.98 14.52
N PRO A 65 -16.84 -24.10 13.52
CA PRO A 65 -15.82 -23.13 13.15
C PRO A 65 -15.66 -22.04 14.22
N SER A 66 -14.42 -21.69 14.53
CA SER A 66 -14.07 -20.41 15.17
C SER A 66 -13.86 -19.36 14.07
N ILE A 67 -14.43 -18.16 14.24
CA ILE A 67 -14.40 -17.08 13.25
C ILE A 67 -13.67 -15.89 13.83
N LEU A 68 -12.68 -15.38 13.08
CA LEU A 68 -12.04 -14.10 13.30
C LEU A 68 -12.32 -13.21 12.08
N VAL A 69 -12.70 -11.95 12.28
CA VAL A 69 -12.77 -10.97 11.19
C VAL A 69 -11.51 -10.13 11.24
N VAL A 70 -10.88 -9.91 10.09
CA VAL A 70 -9.68 -9.09 10.00
C VAL A 70 -10.04 -7.61 10.14
N ASP A 71 -9.45 -6.96 11.13
CA ASP A 71 -9.58 -5.52 11.33
C ASP A 71 -8.80 -4.71 10.29
N ARG A 72 -9.14 -3.43 10.17
CA ARG A 72 -8.41 -2.50 9.33
C ARG A 72 -7.10 -2.08 10.00
N LYS A 73 -6.01 -2.26 9.28
CA LYS A 73 -4.72 -1.62 9.54
C LYS A 73 -4.76 -0.20 8.98
N VAL A 74 -4.51 0.82 9.79
CA VAL A 74 -4.38 2.20 9.31
C VAL A 74 -2.89 2.55 9.22
N ASN A 75 -2.40 2.78 8.01
CA ASN A 75 -1.01 3.12 7.74
C ASN A 75 -0.91 3.83 6.38
N LEU A 76 -0.46 5.08 6.39
CA LEU A 76 -0.26 5.93 5.22
C LEU A 76 1.20 6.38 5.23
N VAL A 77 1.83 6.37 4.07
CA VAL A 77 3.18 6.92 3.89
C VAL A 77 3.10 8.04 2.86
N VAL A 78 3.61 9.22 3.23
CA VAL A 78 3.85 10.34 2.32
C VAL A 78 5.33 10.62 2.36
N GLU A 79 5.97 10.55 1.20
CA GLU A 79 7.40 10.80 1.05
C GLU A 79 7.64 11.84 -0.04
N ARG A 80 8.66 12.68 0.13
CA ARG A 80 9.11 13.60 -0.92
C ARG A 80 9.57 12.78 -2.12
N ALA A 81 9.12 13.14 -3.30
CA ALA A 81 9.40 12.43 -4.56
C ALA A 81 10.32 13.24 -5.50
N GLN A 82 11.19 14.06 -4.92
CA GLN A 82 12.22 14.83 -5.64
C GLN A 82 13.48 14.96 -4.79
N ASP A 83 14.65 14.95 -5.43
CA ASP A 83 15.95 14.96 -4.73
C ASP A 83 16.43 16.38 -4.37
N ALA A 84 16.06 17.37 -5.18
CA ALA A 84 16.52 18.75 -5.05
C ALA A 84 15.38 19.71 -4.70
N ASP A 85 15.70 20.80 -4.02
CA ASP A 85 14.73 21.85 -3.67
C ASP A 85 14.22 22.57 -4.91
N THR A 86 12.92 22.86 -4.91
CA THR A 86 12.28 23.59 -6.01
C THR A 86 12.83 25.02 -6.04
N GLN A 87 13.53 25.34 -7.12
CA GLN A 87 13.98 26.70 -7.38
C GLN A 87 12.85 27.48 -8.04
N VAL A 88 12.59 28.69 -7.55
CA VAL A 88 11.50 29.53 -8.04
C VAL A 88 11.95 30.95 -8.34
N SER A 89 11.19 31.62 -9.22
CA SER A 89 11.30 33.06 -9.48
C SER A 89 10.05 33.79 -8.98
N LEU A 90 10.19 35.08 -8.63
CA LEU A 90 9.04 35.92 -8.29
C LEU A 90 8.02 35.95 -9.42
N GLY A 91 6.74 35.78 -9.09
CA GLY A 91 5.66 35.74 -10.08
C GLY A 91 5.58 34.43 -10.90
N GLN A 92 6.37 33.41 -10.56
CA GLN A 92 6.29 32.11 -11.24
C GLN A 92 4.94 31.44 -10.98
N VAL A 93 4.25 31.05 -12.04
CA VAL A 93 3.00 30.30 -11.99
C VAL A 93 3.28 28.79 -11.94
N GLY A 94 2.52 28.07 -11.11
CA GLY A 94 2.58 26.61 -11.05
C GLY A 94 3.93 26.06 -10.57
N ALA A 95 4.61 26.74 -9.65
CA ALA A 95 5.76 26.15 -8.97
C ALA A 95 5.29 24.96 -8.13
N ALA A 96 5.95 23.82 -8.28
CA ALA A 96 5.47 22.56 -7.72
C ALA A 96 6.53 21.84 -6.88
N VAL A 97 6.05 21.09 -5.90
CA VAL A 97 6.80 20.06 -5.19
C VAL A 97 6.09 18.71 -5.33
N ALA A 98 6.85 17.64 -5.42
CA ALA A 98 6.34 16.29 -5.66
C ALA A 98 6.40 15.43 -4.39
N PHE A 99 5.31 14.70 -4.15
CA PHE A 99 5.16 13.73 -3.08
C PHE A 99 4.64 12.42 -3.63
N ARG A 100 5.13 11.30 -3.09
CA ARG A 100 4.55 9.98 -3.32
C ARG A 100 3.70 9.60 -2.12
N VAL A 101 2.42 9.41 -2.37
CA VAL A 101 1.44 8.94 -1.37
C VAL A 101 1.24 7.46 -1.56
N THR A 102 1.43 6.66 -0.51
CA THR A 102 1.31 5.20 -0.56
C THR A 102 0.34 4.71 0.50
N ASN A 103 -0.68 3.96 0.07
CA ASN A 103 -1.58 3.29 0.99
C ASN A 103 -0.90 2.02 1.55
N LYS A 104 -0.54 2.02 2.83
CA LYS A 104 0.02 0.83 3.54
C LYS A 104 -1.00 0.14 4.44
N THR A 105 -2.27 0.50 4.32
CA THR A 105 -3.38 -0.22 4.94
C THR A 105 -3.54 -1.60 4.31
N ASN A 106 -4.46 -2.40 4.87
CA ASN A 106 -4.86 -3.69 4.32
C ASN A 106 -6.20 -3.59 3.56
N ASP A 107 -6.61 -2.42 3.08
CA ASP A 107 -7.80 -2.29 2.23
C ASP A 107 -7.64 -1.14 1.21
N VAL A 108 -8.56 -1.05 0.25
CA VAL A 108 -8.70 0.14 -0.61
C VAL A 108 -9.10 1.33 0.26
N GLN A 109 -8.50 2.50 0.02
CA GLN A 109 -8.79 3.70 0.79
C GLN A 109 -8.91 4.93 -0.11
N ASP A 110 -9.81 5.84 0.29
CA ASP A 110 -9.92 7.17 -0.30
C ASP A 110 -9.16 8.16 0.59
N MET A 111 -8.18 8.85 0.03
CA MET A 111 -7.29 9.74 0.80
C MET A 111 -7.62 11.19 0.47
N LEU A 112 -8.08 11.96 1.47
CA LEU A 112 -8.25 13.41 1.32
C LEU A 112 -6.89 14.08 1.09
N LEU A 113 -6.84 15.00 0.13
CA LEU A 113 -5.69 15.86 -0.12
C LEU A 113 -6.04 17.28 0.35
N ASP A 114 -5.29 17.76 1.34
CA ASP A 114 -5.43 19.09 1.93
C ASP A 114 -4.07 19.80 1.87
N PRO A 115 -3.75 20.45 0.74
CA PRO A 115 -2.46 21.11 0.56
C PRO A 115 -2.40 22.37 1.42
N ASP A 116 -1.38 22.44 2.29
CA ASP A 116 -1.17 23.56 3.20
C ASP A 116 0.31 23.98 3.20
N GLN A 117 0.55 25.24 3.55
CA GLN A 117 1.89 25.79 3.73
C GLN A 117 2.18 25.96 5.20
N ASN A 118 3.09 25.15 5.71
CA ASN A 118 3.57 25.33 7.07
C ASN A 118 4.75 26.32 7.07
N LEU A 119 4.53 27.49 7.68
CA LEU A 119 5.52 28.54 7.93
C LEU A 119 6.54 28.10 9.00
N GLY A 120 7.35 27.10 8.67
CA GLY A 120 8.41 26.61 9.54
C GLY A 120 9.67 27.47 9.41
N THR A 121 10.32 27.79 10.54
CA THR A 121 11.68 28.36 10.51
C THR A 121 12.64 27.25 10.06
N ILE A 122 13.02 27.25 8.79
CA ILE A 122 14.02 26.30 8.29
C ILE A 122 15.40 26.91 8.52
N VAL A 123 16.18 26.27 9.41
CA VAL A 123 17.51 26.70 9.89
C VAL A 123 18.52 27.06 8.78
N TYR A 124 18.30 26.60 7.54
CA TYR A 124 19.21 26.81 6.41
C TYR A 124 18.76 27.84 5.37
N VAL A 125 17.48 28.23 5.30
CA VAL A 125 16.96 29.15 4.26
C VAL A 125 16.38 30.46 4.82
N GLY A 126 16.36 30.62 6.15
CA GLY A 126 15.82 31.80 6.82
C GLY A 126 14.36 31.62 7.23
N THR A 127 13.74 32.70 7.68
CA THR A 127 12.29 32.75 7.93
C THR A 127 11.59 32.81 6.57
N ASP A 128 10.61 31.93 6.35
CA ASP A 128 9.71 32.02 5.20
C ASP A 128 9.14 33.44 5.11
N ASN A 129 9.17 34.01 3.91
CA ASN A 129 8.73 35.36 3.65
C ASN A 129 7.85 35.47 2.42
N PHE A 130 7.25 34.38 1.92
CA PHE A 130 6.14 34.50 0.98
C PHE A 130 5.19 33.30 1.00
N ASP A 131 3.89 33.59 1.01
CA ASP A 131 2.85 32.58 0.83
C ASP A 131 2.61 32.34 -0.66
N MET A 132 2.51 31.08 -1.05
CA MET A 132 2.06 30.67 -2.37
C MET A 132 0.58 30.98 -2.53
N ASN A 133 0.24 31.61 -3.64
CA ASN A 133 -1.16 31.81 -4.02
C ASN A 133 -1.68 30.55 -4.72
N ASN A 134 -3.00 30.32 -4.67
CA ASN A 134 -3.66 29.26 -5.45
C ASN A 134 -3.01 27.86 -5.26
N LEU A 135 -2.52 27.57 -4.05
CA LEU A 135 -1.92 26.27 -3.74
C LEU A 135 -2.97 25.17 -3.80
N LYS A 136 -2.69 24.16 -4.62
CA LYS A 136 -3.58 23.03 -4.89
C LYS A 136 -2.79 21.74 -5.04
N ALA A 137 -3.47 20.62 -4.86
CA ALA A 137 -2.91 19.30 -5.12
C ALA A 137 -3.31 18.82 -6.52
N TYR A 138 -2.37 18.21 -7.24
CA TYR A 138 -2.55 17.66 -8.58
C TYR A 138 -2.00 16.23 -8.62
N VAL A 139 -2.63 15.34 -9.39
CA VAL A 139 -2.16 13.96 -9.57
C VAL A 139 -1.45 13.85 -10.91
N ASP A 140 -0.30 13.17 -10.93
CA ASP A 140 0.40 12.82 -12.17
C ASP A 140 -0.48 11.89 -13.02
N THR A 141 -1.12 12.46 -14.04
CA THR A 141 -2.09 11.72 -14.89
C THR A 141 -1.42 11.11 -16.11
N ASN A 142 -0.27 11.65 -16.52
CA ASN A 142 0.46 11.21 -17.71
C ASN A 142 1.60 10.23 -17.37
N GLY A 143 1.93 10.08 -16.08
CA GLY A 143 2.89 9.12 -15.53
C GLY A 143 4.35 9.48 -15.81
N ASN A 144 4.65 10.74 -16.11
CA ASN A 144 6.01 11.15 -16.49
C ASN A 144 6.89 11.57 -15.30
N GLY A 145 6.31 11.65 -14.10
CA GLY A 145 7.04 12.02 -12.89
C GLY A 145 7.31 13.50 -12.70
N GLN A 146 6.72 14.39 -13.51
CA GLN A 146 6.91 15.84 -13.48
C GLN A 146 5.55 16.55 -13.49
N TYR A 147 5.46 17.71 -12.84
CA TYR A 147 4.24 18.49 -12.89
C TYR A 147 4.10 19.19 -14.24
N ASP A 148 3.02 18.89 -14.95
CA ASP A 148 2.67 19.52 -16.23
C ASP A 148 1.40 20.36 -16.08
N LEU A 149 1.59 21.68 -16.10
CA LEU A 149 0.49 22.64 -15.98
C LEU A 149 -0.56 22.43 -17.08
N GLY A 150 -1.79 22.17 -16.67
CA GLY A 150 -2.92 21.94 -17.57
C GLY A 150 -3.00 20.51 -18.14
N VAL A 151 -2.04 19.64 -17.84
CA VAL A 151 -2.12 18.20 -18.13
C VAL A 151 -2.50 17.44 -16.86
N ASP A 152 -1.82 17.69 -15.75
CA ASP A 152 -2.13 17.06 -14.47
C ASP A 152 -3.41 17.60 -13.86
N ALA A 153 -4.22 16.69 -13.33
CA ALA A 153 -5.56 16.99 -12.83
C ALA A 153 -5.49 17.45 -11.37
N GLU A 154 -6.15 18.58 -11.08
CA GLU A 154 -6.42 19.00 -9.70
C GLU A 154 -7.23 17.91 -8.98
N ALA A 155 -6.84 17.57 -7.76
CA ALA A 155 -7.48 16.53 -6.98
C ALA A 155 -7.66 16.97 -5.52
N THR A 156 -8.84 16.70 -4.97
CA THR A 156 -9.13 16.85 -3.54
C THR A 156 -9.05 15.52 -2.80
N TYR A 157 -8.99 14.40 -3.54
CA TYR A 157 -8.81 13.07 -2.98
C TYR A 157 -8.07 12.15 -3.96
N LEU A 158 -7.34 11.18 -3.42
CA LEU A 158 -6.92 10.00 -4.17
C LEU A 158 -7.99 8.93 -3.99
N ASP A 159 -8.74 8.70 -5.06
CA ASP A 159 -9.85 7.75 -5.07
C ASP A 159 -9.34 6.31 -5.21
N GLU A 160 -9.92 5.39 -4.44
CA GLU A 160 -9.70 3.95 -4.55
C GLU A 160 -8.23 3.50 -4.55
N LEU A 161 -7.38 4.10 -3.72
CA LEU A 161 -5.98 3.72 -3.64
C LEU A 161 -5.84 2.33 -3.00
N ARG A 162 -5.35 1.32 -3.75
CA ARG A 162 -5.25 -0.07 -3.27
C ARG A 162 -4.12 -0.26 -2.26
N PRO A 163 -4.14 -1.35 -1.47
CA PRO A 163 -3.01 -1.69 -0.61
C PRO A 163 -1.69 -1.76 -1.39
N ASP A 164 -0.66 -1.16 -0.81
CA ASP A 164 0.69 -0.99 -1.36
C ASP A 164 0.78 -0.18 -2.66
N GLU A 165 -0.34 0.35 -3.16
CA GLU A 165 -0.38 1.23 -4.30
C GLU A 165 0.10 2.64 -3.92
N SER A 166 0.81 3.27 -4.85
CA SER A 166 1.28 4.64 -4.73
C SER A 166 0.72 5.51 -5.84
N ARG A 167 0.56 6.81 -5.55
CA ARG A 167 0.31 7.87 -6.54
C ARG A 167 1.32 9.00 -6.34
N LEU A 168 1.73 9.59 -7.45
CA LEU A 168 2.52 10.81 -7.44
C LEU A 168 1.55 12.00 -7.39
N VAL A 169 1.77 12.87 -6.42
CA VAL A 169 0.96 14.06 -6.15
C VAL A 169 1.89 15.26 -6.16
N PHE A 170 1.50 16.30 -6.87
CA PHE A 170 2.17 17.59 -6.88
C PHE A 170 1.38 18.57 -6.03
N LEU A 171 2.05 19.29 -5.14
CA LEU A 171 1.52 20.51 -4.56
C LEU A 171 2.04 21.66 -5.41
N ALA A 172 1.16 22.32 -6.15
CA ALA A 172 1.51 23.40 -7.06
C ALA A 172 0.71 24.67 -6.75
N GLY A 173 1.39 25.80 -6.83
CA GLY A 173 0.79 27.11 -6.63
C GLY A 173 1.60 28.20 -7.33
N ASP A 174 1.20 29.44 -7.10
CA ASP A 174 1.75 30.62 -7.75
C ASP A 174 2.61 31.42 -6.78
N VAL A 175 3.86 31.63 -7.14
CA VAL A 175 4.83 32.41 -6.36
C VAL A 175 4.44 33.88 -6.45
N PRO A 176 4.25 34.59 -5.33
CA PRO A 176 3.87 35.99 -5.37
C PRO A 176 4.99 36.87 -5.97
N THR A 177 4.61 38.06 -6.43
CA THR A 177 5.54 39.05 -6.99
C THR A 177 6.26 39.86 -5.92
N ALA A 178 5.89 39.71 -4.66
CA ALA A 178 6.46 40.40 -3.51
C ALA A 178 6.54 39.45 -2.30
N GLN A 179 7.53 39.68 -1.45
CA GLN A 179 7.65 39.01 -0.16
C GLN A 179 6.65 39.62 0.85
N LEU A 180 6.20 38.81 1.81
CA LEU A 180 5.54 39.23 3.04
C LEU A 180 6.48 40.17 3.79
N SER A 181 5.98 41.36 4.15
CA SER A 181 6.71 42.38 4.91
C SER A 181 6.78 42.07 6.39
#